data_AF-A0A7S1VRE5-F1
#
_entry.id   AF-A0A7S1VRE5-F1
#
_cell.length_a   1.000
_cell.length_b   1.000
_cell.length_c   1.000
_cell.angle_alpha   90.00
_cell.angle_beta   90.00
_cell.angle_gamma   90.00
#
_symmetry.space_group_name_H-M   'P 1'
#
loop_
_entity.id
_entity.type
_entity.pdbx_description
1 polymer ?
#
loop_
_entity_poly.entity_id
_entity_poly.type
_entity_poly.pdbx_seq_one_letter_code
_entity_poly.pdbx_strand_id
1 'polypeptide(L)'
;FSPTFLTLFSFIMVAFAAFTVLLANAIQHPFTALTNVVESFTQSYRPPYLPLLPPMGGGPNASQVDPPPFNPVQASFLQFLYVPPTQLAIETVFYVAVGYVLLRMGQTGRTASLAGKTIGDRLSRRCHTRPRSSLDLLVGGSLVVGLVLHAYYKLARPLPPGPLPFHPDVFFMTQPCHVSAAIYAFVLLTRDTDRGEYWYNIGFHYIYGTLLAMATPDLKGKGQAGEVEAFWVQHVLIAIAPFYLLVTRRYRMYTSNWPWAIAIGYACFFHNLVQLPLSVLLGINYNYMVQPPPGQPFAGRFYKPFLGFFQALVCFIAGRWLPK
;
A
#
# COMPACT_ATOMS: atom_id res chain seq x y z
N PHE A 1 22.45 9.73 -9.36
CA PHE A 1 21.38 8.88 -9.93
C PHE A 1 21.48 8.96 -11.45
N SER A 2 21.33 7.85 -12.16
CA SER A 2 21.38 7.88 -13.63
C SER A 2 20.23 8.71 -14.17
N PRO A 3 20.39 9.33 -15.36
CA PRO A 3 19.31 10.05 -16.03
C PRO A 3 18.05 9.18 -16.14
N THR A 4 18.20 7.88 -16.45
CA THR A 4 17.12 6.91 -16.58
C THR A 4 16.30 6.73 -15.29
N PHE A 5 16.95 6.73 -14.12
CA PHE A 5 16.27 6.63 -12.83
C PHE A 5 15.45 7.89 -12.53
N LEU A 6 16.01 9.07 -12.81
CA LEU A 6 15.29 10.34 -12.66
C LEU A 6 14.14 10.45 -13.65
N THR A 7 14.27 9.92 -14.86
CA THR A 7 13.20 9.89 -15.87
C THR A 7 12.07 8.95 -15.45
N LEU A 8 12.37 7.73 -14.98
CA LEU A 8 11.34 6.79 -14.54
C LEU A 8 10.64 7.29 -13.26
N PHE A 9 11.39 7.80 -12.29
CA PHE A 9 10.84 8.42 -11.09
C PHE A 9 9.99 9.65 -11.43
N SER A 10 10.47 10.52 -12.33
CA SER A 10 9.69 11.66 -12.81
C SER A 10 8.45 11.21 -13.58
N PHE A 11 8.51 10.14 -14.37
CA PHE A 11 7.36 9.60 -15.09
C PHE A 11 6.30 9.06 -14.13
N ILE A 12 6.70 8.32 -13.09
CA ILE A 12 5.80 7.84 -12.04
C ILE A 12 5.20 9.02 -11.26
N MET A 13 6.00 10.03 -10.92
CA MET A 13 5.54 11.21 -10.20
C MET A 13 4.68 12.14 -11.06
N VAL A 14 4.92 12.21 -12.37
CA VAL A 14 4.10 12.95 -13.35
C VAL A 14 2.82 12.20 -13.65
N ALA A 15 2.84 10.88 -13.77
CA ALA A 15 1.63 10.06 -13.86
C ALA A 15 0.80 10.20 -12.58
N PHE A 16 1.44 10.21 -11.41
CA PHE A 16 0.79 10.49 -10.14
C PHE A 16 0.22 11.91 -10.07
N ALA A 17 0.96 12.94 -10.49
CA ALA A 17 0.50 14.33 -10.51
C ALA A 17 -0.63 14.56 -11.52
N ALA A 18 -0.52 14.01 -12.74
CA ALA A 18 -1.56 14.04 -13.77
C ALA A 18 -2.83 13.32 -13.30
N PHE A 19 -2.67 12.17 -12.63
CA PHE A 19 -3.77 11.48 -11.96
C PHE A 19 -4.39 12.34 -10.85
N THR A 20 -3.58 13.07 -10.06
CA THR A 20 -4.07 13.97 -9.01
C THR A 20 -4.84 15.18 -9.59
N VAL A 21 -4.42 15.71 -10.75
CA VAL A 21 -5.10 16.80 -11.47
C VAL A 21 -6.39 16.31 -12.13
N LEU A 22 -6.38 15.13 -12.76
CA LEU A 22 -7.58 14.49 -13.30
C LEU A 22 -8.59 14.19 -12.19
N LEU A 23 -8.11 13.75 -11.03
CA LEU A 23 -8.93 13.55 -9.84
C LEU A 23 -9.47 14.88 -9.28
N ALA A 24 -8.66 15.95 -9.24
CA ALA A 24 -9.12 17.27 -8.82
C ALA A 24 -10.21 17.83 -9.74
N ASN A 25 -10.10 17.58 -11.06
CA ASN A 25 -11.15 17.92 -12.03
C ASN A 25 -12.38 17.00 -11.91
N ALA A 26 -12.20 15.72 -11.60
CA ALA A 26 -13.32 14.79 -11.33
C ALA A 26 -14.09 15.14 -10.05
N ILE A 27 -13.40 15.70 -9.04
CA ILE A 27 -14.01 16.22 -7.80
C ILE A 27 -14.87 17.47 -8.08
N GLN A 28 -14.63 18.21 -9.17
CA GLN A 28 -15.49 19.34 -9.54
C GLN A 28 -16.81 18.92 -10.20
N HIS A 29 -16.94 17.66 -10.67
CA HIS A 29 -18.17 17.12 -11.28
C HIS A 29 -18.51 15.68 -10.80
N PRO A 30 -18.63 15.41 -9.48
CA PRO A 30 -18.50 14.04 -8.98
C PRO A 30 -19.79 13.20 -8.99
N PHE A 31 -20.99 13.78 -9.22
CA PHE A 31 -22.23 13.12 -8.80
C PHE A 31 -23.14 12.59 -9.91
N THR A 32 -23.09 13.07 -11.14
CA THR A 32 -24.11 12.72 -12.16
C THR A 32 -23.72 11.54 -13.06
N ALA A 33 -22.43 11.34 -13.34
CA ALA A 33 -21.97 10.22 -14.18
C ALA A 33 -21.85 8.91 -13.38
N LEU A 34 -21.39 9.00 -12.12
CA LEU A 34 -21.17 7.84 -11.27
C LEU A 34 -22.48 7.21 -10.78
N THR A 35 -23.52 8.01 -10.51
CA THR A 35 -24.85 7.54 -10.06
C THR A 35 -25.58 6.74 -11.14
N ASN A 36 -25.62 7.23 -12.38
CA ASN A 36 -26.25 6.52 -13.50
C ASN A 36 -25.54 5.20 -13.84
N VAL A 37 -24.21 5.16 -13.69
CA VAL A 37 -23.42 3.92 -13.81
C VAL A 37 -23.67 3.01 -12.61
N VAL A 38 -23.81 3.51 -11.39
CA VAL A 38 -24.07 2.64 -10.23
C VAL A 38 -25.49 2.03 -10.29
N GLU A 39 -26.52 2.78 -10.67
CA GLU A 39 -27.91 2.28 -10.73
C GLU A 39 -28.12 1.20 -11.78
N SER A 40 -27.57 1.36 -12.99
CA SER A 40 -27.67 0.36 -14.05
C SER A 40 -26.97 -0.96 -13.72
N PHE A 41 -25.90 -0.93 -12.91
CA PHE A 41 -25.15 -2.13 -12.50
C PHE A 41 -25.75 -2.81 -11.26
N THR A 42 -26.54 -2.10 -10.45
CA THR A 42 -27.14 -2.66 -9.22
C THR A 42 -28.22 -3.69 -9.54
N GLN A 43 -28.98 -3.49 -10.63
CA GLN A 43 -30.12 -4.34 -10.98
C GLN A 43 -29.72 -5.74 -11.49
N SER A 44 -28.46 -5.94 -11.88
CA SER A 44 -27.96 -7.20 -12.48
C SER A 44 -27.02 -8.00 -11.58
N TYR A 45 -26.66 -7.47 -10.40
CA TYR A 45 -25.73 -8.13 -9.49
C TYR A 45 -26.40 -9.24 -8.68
N ARG A 46 -26.02 -10.50 -8.93
CA ARG A 46 -26.21 -11.60 -7.98
C ARG A 46 -24.88 -11.86 -7.30
N PRO A 47 -24.74 -11.63 -5.97
CA PRO A 47 -23.50 -11.98 -5.30
C PRO A 47 -23.22 -13.47 -5.49
N PRO A 48 -21.95 -13.87 -5.73
CA PRO A 48 -21.56 -15.25 -5.53
C PRO A 48 -21.64 -15.49 -4.02
N TYR A 49 -22.83 -15.84 -3.53
CA TYR A 49 -22.90 -16.56 -2.27
C TYR A 49 -22.10 -17.84 -2.51
N LEU A 50 -20.83 -17.86 -2.09
CA LEU A 50 -20.21 -19.12 -1.72
C LEU A 50 -21.23 -19.78 -0.79
N PRO A 51 -21.70 -21.02 -1.08
CA PRO A 51 -22.37 -21.78 -0.05
C PRO A 51 -21.42 -21.75 1.15
N LEU A 52 -21.96 -21.35 2.31
CA LEU A 52 -21.27 -21.47 3.60
C LEU A 52 -20.51 -22.79 3.56
N LEU A 53 -19.17 -22.72 3.55
CA LEU A 53 -18.36 -23.94 3.66
C LEU A 53 -18.95 -24.69 4.87
N PRO A 54 -19.30 -25.98 4.72
CA PRO A 54 -19.84 -26.74 5.83
C PRO A 54 -18.86 -26.60 7.02
N PRO A 55 -19.38 -26.55 8.26
CA PRO A 55 -18.54 -26.39 9.44
C PRO A 55 -17.38 -27.37 9.34
N MET A 56 -16.15 -26.89 9.59
CA MET A 56 -14.91 -27.65 9.45
C MET A 56 -14.96 -28.96 10.24
N GLY A 57 -15.53 -29.99 9.60
CA GLY A 57 -15.39 -31.38 9.99
C GLY A 57 -13.99 -31.80 9.56
N GLY A 58 -13.13 -32.03 10.55
CA GLY A 58 -11.74 -32.42 10.34
C GLY A 58 -11.62 -33.68 9.49
N GLY A 59 -11.26 -33.48 8.22
CA GLY A 59 -10.69 -34.50 7.37
C GLY A 59 -9.21 -34.16 7.14
N PRO A 60 -8.27 -35.08 7.39
CA PRO A 60 -6.83 -34.79 7.38
C PRO A 60 -6.22 -34.52 5.99
N ASN A 61 -7.03 -34.35 4.93
CA ASN A 61 -6.55 -34.21 3.54
C ASN A 61 -7.12 -32.98 2.80
N ALA A 62 -7.34 -31.86 3.49
CA ALA A 62 -7.59 -30.57 2.83
C ALA A 62 -6.27 -29.95 2.33
N SER A 63 -5.57 -30.66 1.43
CA SER A 63 -4.50 -30.06 0.63
C SER A 63 -5.11 -28.97 -0.25
N GLN A 64 -4.52 -27.78 -0.21
CA GLN A 64 -4.77 -26.61 -1.06
C GLN A 64 -5.39 -26.98 -2.41
N VAL A 65 -6.72 -26.92 -2.51
CA VAL A 65 -7.37 -26.90 -3.81
C VAL A 65 -7.14 -25.49 -4.35
N ASP A 66 -6.22 -25.38 -5.31
CA ASP A 66 -6.04 -24.13 -6.04
C ASP A 66 -7.41 -23.70 -6.58
N PRO A 67 -7.81 -22.43 -6.40
CA PRO A 67 -9.03 -21.95 -7.03
C PRO A 67 -8.90 -22.19 -8.54
N PRO A 68 -9.99 -22.62 -9.20
CA PRO A 68 -9.95 -22.89 -10.63
C PRO A 68 -9.36 -21.68 -11.36
N PRO A 69 -8.53 -21.89 -12.41
CA PRO A 69 -7.97 -20.80 -13.19
C PRO A 69 -9.12 -19.89 -13.64
N PHE A 70 -9.06 -18.63 -13.24
CA PHE A 70 -10.06 -17.63 -13.60
C PHE A 70 -10.13 -17.57 -15.12
N ASN A 71 -11.28 -17.92 -15.70
CA ASN A 71 -11.52 -17.79 -17.13
C ASN A 71 -12.05 -16.36 -17.39
N PRO A 72 -11.21 -15.44 -17.88
CA PRO A 72 -11.59 -14.03 -18.06
C PRO A 72 -12.69 -13.85 -19.12
N VAL A 73 -13.03 -14.88 -19.89
CA VAL A 73 -13.99 -14.81 -21.00
C VAL A 73 -15.43 -15.14 -20.56
N GLN A 74 -15.65 -15.73 -19.39
CA GLN A 74 -16.98 -16.22 -18.99
C GLN A 74 -17.51 -15.72 -17.64
N ALA A 75 -16.67 -15.22 -16.74
CA ALA A 75 -17.15 -14.55 -15.54
C ALA A 75 -17.58 -13.14 -15.92
N SER A 76 -18.87 -12.81 -15.83
CA SER A 76 -19.30 -11.42 -15.95
C SER A 76 -18.52 -10.60 -14.91
N PHE A 77 -18.08 -9.41 -15.27
CA PHE A 77 -17.35 -8.47 -14.39
C PHE A 77 -17.91 -8.40 -12.95
N LEU A 78 -19.22 -8.56 -12.82
CA LEU A 78 -19.95 -8.62 -11.56
C LEU A 78 -19.62 -9.84 -10.69
N GLN A 79 -19.32 -11.00 -11.26
CA GLN A 79 -18.92 -12.21 -10.52
C GLN A 79 -17.52 -12.11 -9.92
N PHE A 80 -16.69 -11.17 -10.41
CA PHE A 80 -15.36 -10.94 -9.89
C PHE A 80 -15.36 -10.14 -8.58
N LEU A 81 -16.38 -9.30 -8.36
CA LEU A 81 -16.51 -8.48 -7.16
C LEU A 81 -17.07 -9.30 -5.99
N TYR A 82 -16.39 -9.27 -4.84
CA TYR A 82 -16.89 -9.92 -3.63
C TYR A 82 -18.04 -9.15 -2.97
N VAL A 83 -18.10 -7.82 -3.17
CA VAL A 83 -19.15 -6.94 -2.66
C VAL A 83 -19.93 -6.31 -3.82
N PRO A 84 -21.21 -5.96 -3.63
CA PRO A 84 -21.99 -5.27 -4.66
C PRO A 84 -21.29 -3.98 -5.14
N PRO A 85 -21.42 -3.60 -6.42
CA PRO A 85 -20.85 -2.36 -6.95
C PRO A 85 -21.26 -1.11 -6.16
N THR A 86 -22.50 -1.08 -5.65
CA THR A 86 -23.00 0.01 -4.79
C THR A 86 -22.22 0.13 -3.49
N GLN A 87 -21.98 -0.99 -2.81
CA GLN A 87 -21.18 -1.01 -1.59
C GLN A 87 -19.74 -0.57 -1.90
N LEU A 88 -19.15 -1.07 -2.98
CA LEU A 88 -17.80 -0.70 -3.40
C LEU A 88 -17.66 0.80 -3.67
N ALA A 89 -18.66 1.40 -4.33
CA ALA A 89 -18.71 2.84 -4.59
C ALA A 89 -18.86 3.66 -3.29
N ILE A 90 -19.76 3.24 -2.39
CA ILE A 90 -19.95 3.88 -1.08
C ILE A 90 -18.65 3.84 -0.26
N GLU A 91 -18.02 2.68 -0.17
CA GLU A 91 -16.74 2.51 0.53
C GLU A 91 -15.65 3.42 -0.07
N THR A 92 -15.58 3.51 -1.39
CA THR A 92 -14.61 4.36 -2.10
C THR A 92 -14.79 5.83 -1.71
N VAL A 93 -16.03 6.34 -1.80
CA VAL A 93 -16.34 7.74 -1.43
C VAL A 93 -16.04 7.98 0.04
N PHE A 94 -16.43 7.06 0.93
CA PHE A 94 -16.17 7.14 2.35
C PHE A 94 -14.67 7.22 2.65
N TYR A 95 -13.86 6.32 2.09
CA TYR A 95 -12.42 6.31 2.33
C TYR A 95 -11.72 7.53 1.73
N VAL A 96 -12.15 8.02 0.57
CA VAL A 96 -11.61 9.26 -0.01
C VAL A 96 -11.89 10.46 0.91
N ALA A 97 -13.10 10.56 1.44
CA ALA A 97 -13.46 11.62 2.39
C ALA A 97 -12.66 11.53 3.69
N VAL A 98 -12.54 10.34 4.28
CA VAL A 98 -11.70 10.09 5.47
C VAL A 98 -10.24 10.44 5.17
N GLY A 99 -9.73 10.01 4.01
CA GLY A 99 -8.37 10.32 3.57
C GLY A 99 -8.12 11.81 3.47
N TYR A 100 -9.05 12.56 2.88
CA TYR A 100 -8.97 14.02 2.78
C TYR A 100 -8.91 14.68 4.17
N VAL A 101 -9.83 14.31 5.07
CA VAL A 101 -9.88 14.85 6.43
C VAL A 101 -8.57 14.57 7.18
N LEU A 102 -8.06 13.34 7.11
CA LEU A 102 -6.81 12.96 7.77
C LEU A 102 -5.58 13.67 7.19
N LEU A 103 -5.52 13.87 5.86
CA LEU A 103 -4.45 14.68 5.25
C LEU A 103 -4.51 16.13 5.73
N ARG A 104 -5.70 16.75 5.81
CA ARG A 104 -5.87 18.12 6.31
C ARG A 104 -5.49 18.25 7.78
N MET A 105 -5.91 17.29 8.61
CA MET A 105 -5.51 17.20 10.01
C MET A 105 -3.99 17.04 10.15
N GLY A 106 -3.38 16.16 9.36
CA GLY A 106 -1.94 15.94 9.34
C GLY A 106 -1.15 17.17 8.90
N GLN A 107 -1.60 17.88 7.87
CA GLN A 107 -0.98 19.15 7.42
C GLN A 107 -1.06 20.22 8.51
N THR A 108 -2.23 20.37 9.14
CA THR A 108 -2.44 21.35 10.23
C THR A 108 -1.58 21.02 11.44
N GLY A 109 -1.52 19.74 11.84
CA GLY A 109 -0.68 19.26 12.92
C GLY A 109 0.81 19.45 12.64
N ARG A 110 1.25 19.24 11.40
CA ARG A 110 2.63 19.53 10.97
C ARG A 110 2.96 21.01 11.10
N THR A 111 2.10 21.91 10.62
CA THR A 111 2.33 23.35 10.72
C THR A 111 2.42 23.80 12.19
N ALA A 112 1.55 23.27 13.06
CA ALA A 112 1.61 23.55 14.50
C ALA A 112 2.91 23.01 15.15
N SER A 113 3.36 21.83 14.74
CA SER A 113 4.61 21.19 15.17
C SER A 113 5.85 21.99 14.78
N LEU A 114 5.92 22.44 13.52
CA LEU A 114 6.99 23.30 13.00
C LEU A 114 7.02 24.66 13.71
N ALA A 115 5.87 25.23 14.04
CA ALA A 115 5.74 26.43 14.87
C ALA A 115 6.15 26.23 16.35
N GLY A 116 6.53 25.01 16.75
CA GLY A 116 7.04 24.74 18.11
C GLY A 116 5.96 24.76 19.19
N LYS A 117 4.69 24.59 18.80
CA LYS A 117 3.54 24.70 19.71
C LYS A 117 3.37 23.48 20.63
N THR A 118 4.00 22.34 20.34
CA THR A 118 3.90 21.14 21.19
C THR A 118 5.15 20.93 22.07
N ILE A 119 4.96 20.42 23.29
CA ILE A 119 6.05 20.17 24.23
C ILE A 119 7.03 19.11 23.69
N GLY A 120 6.50 18.02 23.11
CA GLY A 120 7.35 16.95 22.59
C GLY A 120 8.20 17.37 21.38
N ASP A 121 7.74 18.33 20.58
CA ASP A 121 8.53 18.87 19.47
C ASP A 121 9.64 19.84 19.92
N ARG A 122 9.46 20.50 21.07
CA ARG A 122 10.53 21.29 21.69
C ARG A 122 11.62 20.38 22.26
N LEU A 123 11.25 19.21 22.78
CA LEU A 123 12.18 18.22 23.29
C LEU A 123 12.92 17.50 22.15
N SER A 124 12.23 17.11 21.08
CA SER A 124 12.86 16.42 19.94
C SER A 124 13.90 17.29 19.24
N ARG A 125 13.68 18.61 19.16
CA ARG A 125 14.66 19.57 18.60
C ARG A 125 16.03 19.57 19.30
N ARG A 126 16.09 19.13 20.56
CA ARG A 126 17.35 19.05 21.33
C ARG A 126 18.15 17.77 21.06
N CYS A 127 17.59 16.81 20.33
CA CYS A 127 18.29 15.57 19.99
C CYS A 127 19.23 15.77 18.79
N HIS A 128 20.50 15.41 18.98
CA HIS A 128 21.49 15.39 17.92
C HIS A 128 21.18 14.26 16.93
N THR A 129 21.13 14.58 15.63
CA THR A 129 20.99 13.58 14.55
C THR A 129 22.36 13.16 14.03
N ARG A 130 22.52 11.88 13.71
CA ARG A 130 23.77 11.37 13.12
C ARG A 130 23.87 11.76 11.62
N PRO A 131 25.05 12.09 11.07
CA PRO A 131 25.23 12.18 9.63
C PRO A 131 25.08 10.81 8.94
N ARG A 132 24.93 10.83 7.61
CA ARG A 132 24.86 9.63 6.77
C ARG A 132 26.21 8.90 6.76
N SER A 133 26.18 7.59 6.94
CA SER A 133 27.31 6.67 7.01
C SER A 133 27.38 5.74 5.79
N SER A 134 28.47 4.99 5.69
CA SER A 134 28.62 3.91 4.71
C SER A 134 27.60 2.79 4.90
N LEU A 135 27.20 2.50 6.13
CA LEU A 135 26.17 1.50 6.41
C LEU A 135 24.79 1.96 5.89
N ASP A 136 24.48 3.25 5.97
CA ASP A 136 23.25 3.81 5.37
C ASP A 136 23.25 3.63 3.85
N LEU A 137 24.41 3.83 3.21
CA LEU A 137 24.57 3.60 1.77
C LEU A 137 24.41 2.12 1.42
N LEU A 138 24.94 1.21 2.23
CA LEU A 138 24.83 -0.23 2.01
C LEU A 138 23.37 -0.70 2.13
N VAL A 139 22.68 -0.34 3.22
CA VAL A 139 21.29 -0.74 3.44
C VAL A 139 20.37 -0.08 2.41
N GLY A 140 20.54 1.22 2.17
CA GLY A 140 19.75 1.95 1.18
C GLY A 140 19.99 1.44 -0.24
N GLY A 141 21.23 1.16 -0.61
CA GLY A 141 21.59 0.54 -1.89
C GLY A 141 21.01 -0.86 -2.05
N SER A 142 21.02 -1.67 -0.99
CA SER A 142 20.42 -3.01 -0.98
C SER A 142 18.92 -2.96 -1.23
N LEU A 143 18.19 -2.01 -0.62
CA LEU A 143 16.77 -1.79 -0.88
C LEU A 143 16.50 -1.40 -2.34
N VAL A 144 17.36 -0.58 -2.96
CA VAL A 144 17.26 -0.22 -4.38
C VAL A 144 17.51 -1.43 -5.27
N VAL A 145 18.55 -2.22 -4.98
CA VAL A 145 18.85 -3.45 -5.73
C VAL A 145 17.66 -4.41 -5.65
N GLY A 146 17.10 -4.62 -4.46
CA GLY A 146 15.93 -5.49 -4.32
C GLY A 146 14.69 -4.95 -5.05
N LEU A 147 14.45 -3.63 -5.06
CA LEU A 147 13.38 -3.03 -5.88
C LEU A 147 13.57 -3.31 -7.38
N VAL A 148 14.79 -3.13 -7.88
CA VAL A 148 15.13 -3.42 -9.29
C VAL A 148 14.96 -4.91 -9.59
N LEU A 149 15.39 -5.79 -8.68
CA LEU A 149 15.26 -7.23 -8.83
C LEU A 149 13.80 -7.69 -8.85
N HIS A 150 12.95 -7.14 -7.97
CA HIS A 150 11.51 -7.39 -8.00
C HIS A 150 10.86 -6.88 -9.28
N ALA A 151 11.25 -5.69 -9.77
CA ALA A 151 10.78 -5.18 -11.06
C ALA A 151 11.19 -6.11 -12.21
N TYR A 152 12.43 -6.61 -12.20
CA TYR A 152 12.93 -7.57 -13.17
C TYR A 152 12.08 -8.86 -13.17
N TYR A 153 11.85 -9.49 -12.01
CA TYR A 153 11.01 -10.69 -11.95
C TYR A 153 9.59 -10.46 -12.46
N LYS A 154 9.08 -9.24 -12.42
CA LYS A 154 7.73 -8.91 -12.90
C LYS A 154 7.71 -8.65 -14.41
N LEU A 155 8.75 -8.00 -14.93
CA LEU A 155 8.93 -7.71 -16.36
C LEU A 155 9.39 -8.92 -17.17
N ALA A 156 10.17 -9.82 -16.59
CA ALA A 156 10.73 -11.00 -17.26
C ALA A 156 9.72 -12.15 -17.40
N ARG A 157 8.51 -12.00 -16.84
CA ARG A 157 7.46 -13.02 -16.96
C ARG A 157 6.97 -13.12 -18.40
N PRO A 158 6.73 -14.34 -18.92
CA PRO A 158 6.08 -14.52 -20.22
C PRO A 158 4.76 -13.76 -20.26
N LEU A 159 4.51 -13.02 -21.33
CA LEU A 159 3.26 -12.28 -21.48
C LEU A 159 2.08 -13.25 -21.51
N PRO A 160 1.01 -13.01 -20.72
CA PRO A 160 -0.21 -13.78 -20.86
C PRO A 160 -0.84 -13.49 -22.24
N PRO A 161 -1.62 -14.42 -22.80
CA PRO A 161 -2.42 -14.13 -23.99
C PRO A 161 -3.32 -12.92 -23.73
N GLY A 162 -3.16 -11.86 -24.51
CA GLY A 162 -3.94 -10.64 -24.32
C GLY A 162 -3.35 -9.42 -25.03
N PRO A 163 -4.08 -8.28 -25.00
CA PRO A 163 -3.70 -7.07 -25.72
C PRO A 163 -2.66 -6.21 -24.99
N LEU A 164 -2.32 -6.53 -23.73
CA LEU A 164 -1.39 -5.72 -22.93
C LEU A 164 0.06 -6.01 -23.34
N PRO A 165 0.90 -4.97 -23.56
CA PRO A 165 2.30 -5.15 -23.94
C PRO A 165 3.21 -5.51 -22.75
N PHE A 166 2.64 -5.77 -21.57
CA PHE A 166 3.35 -6.11 -20.34
C PHE A 166 2.51 -7.07 -19.49
N HIS A 167 3.17 -7.82 -18.61
CA HIS A 167 2.49 -8.68 -17.65
C HIS A 167 1.75 -7.81 -16.60
N PRO A 168 0.46 -8.06 -16.28
CA PRO A 168 -0.30 -7.27 -15.30
C PRO A 168 0.38 -7.21 -13.92
N ASP A 169 1.12 -8.25 -13.56
CA ASP A 169 1.94 -8.27 -12.35
C ASP A 169 2.89 -7.09 -12.15
N VAL A 170 3.30 -6.39 -13.21
CA VAL A 170 4.14 -5.19 -13.08
C VAL A 170 3.49 -4.16 -12.15
N PHE A 171 2.15 -4.10 -12.10
CA PHE A 171 1.46 -3.22 -11.18
C PHE A 171 1.68 -3.59 -9.71
N PHE A 172 2.05 -4.83 -9.36
CA PHE A 172 2.45 -5.23 -8.00
C PHE A 172 3.68 -4.50 -7.48
N MET A 173 4.45 -3.83 -8.35
CA MET A 173 5.48 -2.88 -7.93
C MET A 173 4.90 -1.68 -7.16
N THR A 174 3.59 -1.45 -7.21
CA THR A 174 2.90 -0.43 -6.44
C THR A 174 2.33 -0.96 -5.10
N GLN A 175 2.66 -2.20 -4.72
CA GLN A 175 2.22 -2.75 -3.43
C GLN A 175 2.87 -1.97 -2.27
N PRO A 176 2.21 -1.90 -1.09
CA PRO A 176 2.71 -1.14 0.05
C PRO A 176 4.14 -1.48 0.48
N CYS A 177 4.59 -2.72 0.33
CA CYS A 177 5.97 -3.14 0.64
C CYS A 177 7.01 -2.49 -0.30
N HIS A 178 6.75 -2.42 -1.61
CA HIS A 178 7.62 -1.76 -2.57
C HIS A 178 7.64 -0.24 -2.37
N VAL A 179 6.49 0.36 -2.05
CA VAL A 179 6.42 1.77 -1.66
C VAL A 179 7.25 2.03 -0.39
N SER A 180 7.15 1.15 0.61
CA SER A 180 7.93 1.25 1.85
C SER A 180 9.43 1.10 1.58
N ALA A 181 9.83 0.14 0.74
CA ALA A 181 11.21 0.01 0.30
C ALA A 181 11.73 1.28 -0.38
N ALA A 182 10.94 1.90 -1.26
CA ALA A 182 11.32 3.13 -1.94
C ALA A 182 11.47 4.30 -0.94
N ILE A 183 10.56 4.41 0.03
CA ILE A 183 10.64 5.39 1.12
C ILE A 183 11.92 5.17 1.92
N TYR A 184 12.20 3.95 2.41
CA TYR A 184 13.39 3.70 3.23
C TYR A 184 14.69 3.81 2.44
N ALA A 185 14.71 3.41 1.17
CA ALA A 185 15.84 3.68 0.29
C ALA A 185 16.10 5.19 0.16
N PHE A 186 15.06 6.00 -0.08
CA PHE A 186 15.18 7.45 -0.13
C PHE A 186 15.71 8.02 1.20
N VAL A 187 15.13 7.60 2.31
CA VAL A 187 15.48 8.06 3.66
C VAL A 187 16.93 7.70 4.02
N LEU A 188 17.41 6.52 3.66
CA LEU A 188 18.80 6.10 3.91
C LEU A 188 19.81 6.82 2.99
N LEU A 189 19.42 7.08 1.74
CA LEU A 189 20.31 7.64 0.72
C LEU A 189 20.31 9.17 0.67
N THR A 190 19.27 9.85 1.16
CA THR A 190 19.18 11.31 1.11
C THR A 190 20.21 11.98 2.03
N ARG A 191 20.78 13.10 1.53
CA ARG A 191 21.58 14.02 2.34
C ARG A 191 20.73 15.11 3.00
N ASP A 192 19.54 15.35 2.46
CA ASP A 192 18.58 16.30 3.02
C ASP A 192 17.95 15.69 4.28
N THR A 193 18.40 16.19 5.44
CA THR A 193 17.97 15.67 6.74
C THR A 193 16.51 15.95 7.04
N ASP A 194 16.00 17.10 6.61
CA ASP A 194 14.63 17.51 6.91
C ASP A 194 13.62 16.69 6.09
N ARG A 195 13.90 16.49 4.79
CA ARG A 195 13.10 15.61 3.95
C ARG A 195 13.21 14.16 4.40
N GLY A 196 14.42 13.70 4.74
CA GLY A 196 14.63 12.35 5.24
C GLY A 196 13.84 12.09 6.53
N GLU A 197 13.87 13.04 7.47
CA GLU A 197 13.12 12.93 8.73
C GLU A 197 11.61 12.93 8.51
N TYR A 198 11.10 13.78 7.62
CA TYR A 198 9.68 13.82 7.25
C TYR A 198 9.20 12.45 6.73
N TRP A 199 9.93 11.88 5.76
CA TRP A 199 9.56 10.61 5.16
C TRP A 199 9.82 9.42 6.08
N TYR A 200 10.85 9.47 6.93
CA TYR A 200 11.07 8.47 7.98
C TYR A 200 9.86 8.36 8.90
N ASN A 201 9.35 9.49 9.40
CA ASN A 201 8.23 9.49 10.34
C ASN A 201 6.92 9.02 9.71
N ILE A 202 6.68 9.32 8.43
CA ILE A 202 5.51 8.78 7.70
C ILE A 202 5.70 7.29 7.41
N GLY A 203 6.86 6.91 6.87
CA GLY A 203 7.19 5.54 6.51
C GLY A 203 7.15 4.58 7.70
N PHE A 204 7.48 5.06 8.89
CA PHE A 204 7.40 4.30 10.13
C PHE A 204 6.01 3.70 10.35
N HIS A 205 4.95 4.44 10.02
CA HIS A 205 3.58 3.95 10.16
C HIS A 205 3.21 2.87 9.15
N TYR A 206 3.95 2.70 8.05
CA TYR A 206 3.70 1.62 7.08
C TYR A 206 4.39 0.29 7.41
N ILE A 207 5.18 0.23 8.49
CA ILE A 207 5.91 -0.98 8.86
C ILE A 207 4.98 -2.18 9.09
N TYR A 208 3.75 -1.95 9.58
CA TYR A 208 2.78 -3.01 9.84
C TYR A 208 2.49 -3.84 8.57
N GLY A 209 2.43 -3.21 7.39
CA GLY A 209 2.15 -3.90 6.14
C GLY A 209 3.27 -4.86 5.77
N THR A 210 4.51 -4.50 6.09
CA THR A 210 5.68 -5.38 5.89
C THR A 210 5.64 -6.56 6.86
N LEU A 211 5.35 -6.31 8.14
CA LEU A 211 5.25 -7.37 9.14
C LEU A 211 4.10 -8.35 8.83
N LEU A 212 2.96 -7.83 8.37
CA LEU A 212 1.83 -8.65 7.93
C LEU A 212 2.18 -9.48 6.69
N ALA A 213 2.85 -8.89 5.70
CA ALA A 213 3.32 -9.62 4.52
C ALA A 213 4.33 -10.72 4.87
N MET A 214 5.13 -10.55 5.92
CA MET A 214 6.02 -11.61 6.41
C MET A 214 5.28 -12.69 7.22
N ALA A 215 4.28 -12.31 8.01
CA ALA A 215 3.51 -13.25 8.83
C ALA A 215 2.54 -14.10 8.00
N THR A 216 1.96 -13.51 6.95
CA THR A 216 1.04 -14.17 6.01
C THR A 216 1.52 -13.95 4.58
N PRO A 217 2.62 -14.60 4.17
CA PRO A 217 3.25 -14.34 2.89
C PRO A 217 2.40 -14.84 1.73
N ASP A 218 2.14 -13.96 0.77
CA ASP A 218 1.58 -14.35 -0.52
C ASP A 218 2.72 -14.65 -1.50
N LEU A 219 3.08 -15.93 -1.56
CA LEU A 219 4.12 -16.44 -2.46
C LEU A 219 3.54 -16.94 -3.79
N LYS A 220 2.25 -16.77 -4.03
CA LYS A 220 1.60 -17.25 -5.25
C LYS A 220 2.23 -16.62 -6.48
N GLY A 221 2.41 -17.44 -7.51
CA GLY A 221 3.01 -17.03 -8.77
C GLY A 221 4.52 -16.74 -8.70
N LYS A 222 5.20 -16.87 -7.55
CA LYS A 222 6.67 -16.71 -7.46
C LYS A 222 7.40 -17.97 -7.92
N GLY A 223 7.54 -18.12 -9.24
CA GLY A 223 8.11 -19.33 -9.86
C GLY A 223 9.52 -19.17 -10.42
N GLN A 224 10.08 -17.95 -10.41
CA GLN A 224 11.44 -17.73 -10.91
C GLN A 224 12.48 -18.07 -9.84
N ALA A 225 13.63 -18.60 -10.27
CA ALA A 225 14.74 -18.90 -9.39
C ALA A 225 15.20 -17.64 -8.64
N GLY A 226 15.26 -17.70 -7.31
CA GLY A 226 15.66 -16.56 -6.47
C GLY A 226 14.53 -15.57 -6.15
N GLU A 227 13.31 -15.74 -6.66
CA GLU A 227 12.22 -14.78 -6.46
C GLU A 227 11.65 -14.82 -5.02
N VAL A 228 11.59 -16.00 -4.42
CA VAL A 228 11.13 -16.19 -3.04
C VAL A 228 12.17 -15.66 -2.05
N GLU A 229 13.44 -15.94 -2.31
CA GLU A 229 14.57 -15.45 -1.52
C GLU A 229 14.64 -13.91 -1.59
N ALA A 230 14.50 -13.33 -2.78
CA ALA A 230 14.44 -11.88 -2.96
C ALA A 230 13.24 -11.26 -2.23
N PHE A 231 12.10 -11.96 -2.16
CA PHE A 231 10.95 -11.52 -1.35
C PHE A 231 11.33 -11.41 0.12
N TRP A 232 11.90 -12.47 0.71
CA TRP A 232 12.25 -12.48 2.13
C TRP A 232 13.35 -11.47 2.48
N VAL A 233 14.43 -11.42 1.69
CA VAL A 233 15.54 -10.49 1.91
C VAL A 233 15.03 -9.04 1.87
N GLN A 234 14.21 -8.69 0.87
CA GLN A 234 13.67 -7.33 0.76
C GLN A 234 12.77 -6.99 1.96
N HIS A 235 11.89 -7.91 2.38
CA HIS A 235 10.97 -7.64 3.49
C HIS A 235 11.70 -7.53 4.84
N VAL A 236 12.73 -8.34 5.08
CA VAL A 236 13.60 -8.21 6.25
C VAL A 236 14.31 -6.85 6.26
N LEU A 237 14.85 -6.41 5.12
CA LEU A 237 15.48 -5.09 5.02
C LEU A 237 14.49 -3.95 5.30
N ILE A 238 13.27 -4.01 4.74
CA ILE A 238 12.22 -3.02 5.01
C ILE A 238 11.84 -3.03 6.50
N ALA A 239 11.70 -4.20 7.12
CA ALA A 239 11.31 -4.33 8.52
C ALA A 239 12.38 -3.79 9.47
N ILE A 240 13.68 -4.01 9.17
CA ILE A 240 14.79 -3.58 10.03
C ILE A 240 15.12 -2.09 9.83
N ALA A 241 15.02 -1.55 8.61
CA ALA A 241 15.42 -0.18 8.28
C ALA A 241 14.91 0.90 9.25
N PRO A 242 13.61 0.97 9.62
CA PRO A 242 13.13 1.98 10.56
C PRO A 242 13.74 1.86 11.95
N PHE A 243 13.93 0.64 12.47
CA PHE A 243 14.56 0.42 13.78
C PHE A 243 16.05 0.72 13.76
N TYR A 244 16.73 0.39 12.67
CA TYR A 244 18.12 0.78 12.46
C TYR A 244 18.28 2.31 12.51
N LEU A 245 17.43 3.05 11.79
CA LEU A 245 17.43 4.52 11.79
C LEU A 245 17.13 5.10 13.17
N LEU A 246 16.21 4.47 13.92
CA LEU A 246 15.90 4.82 15.30
C LEU A 246 17.12 4.63 16.24
N VAL A 247 17.71 3.44 16.24
CA VAL A 247 18.83 3.08 17.13
C VAL A 247 20.06 3.92 16.85
N THR A 248 20.37 4.19 15.58
CA THR A 248 21.50 5.05 15.18
C THR A 248 21.24 6.54 15.36
N ARG A 249 20.01 6.94 15.76
CA ARG A 249 19.57 8.33 15.88
C ARG A 249 19.83 9.13 14.60
N ARG A 250 19.62 8.50 13.44
CA ARG A 250 19.77 9.18 12.14
C ARG A 250 18.72 10.27 11.95
N TYR A 251 17.50 10.01 12.40
CA TYR A 251 16.35 10.92 12.33
C TYR A 251 15.64 11.01 13.67
N ARG A 252 15.04 12.17 13.96
CA ARG A 252 14.19 12.33 15.14
C ARG A 252 12.83 11.71 14.88
N MET A 253 12.29 11.06 15.89
CA MET A 253 10.90 10.59 15.87
C MET A 253 9.98 11.70 16.37
N TYR A 254 8.95 12.03 15.60
CA TYR A 254 7.96 13.02 15.99
C TYR A 254 7.04 12.45 17.05
N THR A 255 6.76 13.29 18.04
CA THR A 255 5.92 12.88 19.18
C THR A 255 4.43 13.12 18.94
N SER A 256 4.12 13.98 17.97
CA SER A 256 2.79 14.34 17.51
C SER A 256 2.18 13.29 16.58
N ASN A 257 0.86 13.25 16.50
CA ASN A 257 0.12 12.27 15.67
C ASN A 257 -0.02 12.66 14.19
N TRP A 258 0.55 13.79 13.75
CA TRP A 258 0.38 14.22 12.37
C TRP A 258 0.99 13.25 11.34
N PRO A 259 2.14 12.58 11.57
CA PRO A 259 2.68 11.64 10.59
C PRO A 259 1.76 10.45 10.38
N TRP A 260 1.11 9.97 11.44
CA TRP A 260 0.09 8.93 11.37
C TRP A 260 -1.10 9.37 10.51
N ALA A 261 -1.63 10.57 10.75
CA ALA A 261 -2.76 11.09 9.98
C ALA A 261 -2.39 11.24 8.50
N ILE A 262 -1.17 11.68 8.18
CA ILE A 262 -0.68 11.74 6.80
C ILE A 262 -0.55 10.33 6.20
N ALA A 263 0.04 9.37 6.91
CA ALA A 263 0.23 8.00 6.43
C ALA A 263 -1.11 7.30 6.13
N ILE A 264 -2.09 7.39 7.04
CA ILE A 264 -3.42 6.81 6.81
C ILE A 264 -4.16 7.58 5.72
N GLY A 265 -4.05 8.91 5.68
CA GLY A 265 -4.64 9.72 4.62
C GLY A 265 -4.16 9.29 3.24
N TYR A 266 -2.85 9.16 3.04
CA TYR A 266 -2.28 8.65 1.79
C TYR A 266 -2.71 7.21 1.50
N ALA A 267 -2.79 6.34 2.50
CA ALA A 267 -3.25 4.97 2.29
C ALA A 267 -4.69 4.94 1.76
N CYS A 268 -5.60 5.72 2.34
CA CYS A 268 -6.99 5.80 1.87
C CYS A 268 -7.07 6.19 0.40
N PHE A 269 -6.34 7.23 -0.02
CA PHE A 269 -6.28 7.66 -1.42
C PHE A 269 -5.66 6.59 -2.32
N PHE A 270 -4.50 6.08 -1.94
CA PHE A 270 -3.76 5.15 -2.78
C PHE A 270 -4.53 3.85 -3.02
N HIS A 271 -5.11 3.27 -1.96
CA HIS A 271 -5.90 2.05 -2.08
C HIS A 271 -7.15 2.27 -2.94
N ASN A 272 -7.91 3.34 -2.68
CA ASN A 272 -9.23 3.50 -3.31
C ASN A 272 -9.20 4.19 -4.67
N LEU A 273 -8.17 4.99 -4.97
CA LEU A 273 -8.08 5.72 -6.24
C LEU A 273 -7.05 5.14 -7.20
N VAL A 274 -6.06 4.39 -6.72
CA VAL A 274 -5.07 3.76 -7.59
C VAL A 274 -5.31 2.26 -7.65
N GLN A 275 -5.25 1.60 -6.50
CA GLN A 275 -5.25 0.14 -6.43
C GLN A 275 -6.61 -0.47 -6.80
N LEU A 276 -7.71 0.10 -6.34
CA LEU A 276 -9.05 -0.37 -6.67
C LEU A 276 -9.36 -0.24 -8.18
N PRO A 277 -9.20 0.92 -8.83
CA PRO A 277 -9.39 1.02 -10.27
C PRO A 277 -8.49 0.06 -11.05
N LEU A 278 -7.22 -0.10 -10.67
CA LEU A 278 -6.33 -1.08 -11.31
C LEU A 278 -6.84 -2.52 -11.13
N SER A 279 -7.33 -2.88 -9.95
CA SER A 279 -7.92 -4.22 -9.71
C SER A 279 -9.07 -4.50 -10.66
N VAL A 280 -9.93 -3.50 -10.82
CA VAL A 280 -11.15 -3.56 -11.61
C VAL A 280 -10.82 -3.62 -13.11
N LEU A 281 -9.93 -2.74 -13.58
CA LEU A 281 -9.54 -2.65 -14.99
C LEU A 281 -8.77 -3.88 -15.47
N LEU A 282 -7.94 -4.46 -14.61
CA LEU A 282 -7.08 -5.58 -14.95
C LEU A 282 -7.69 -6.94 -14.61
N GLY A 283 -8.83 -6.96 -13.90
CA GLY A 283 -9.45 -8.21 -13.43
C GLY A 283 -8.55 -8.99 -12.46
N ILE A 284 -7.68 -8.30 -11.71
CA ILE A 284 -6.77 -8.90 -10.73
C ILE A 284 -7.15 -8.43 -9.33
N ASN A 285 -7.05 -9.31 -8.33
CA ASN A 285 -7.35 -8.93 -6.96
C ASN A 285 -6.17 -8.19 -6.32
N TYR A 286 -5.93 -6.96 -6.80
CA TYR A 286 -4.79 -6.17 -6.41
C TYR A 286 -4.93 -5.70 -4.96
N ASN A 287 -4.01 -6.12 -4.09
CA ASN A 287 -4.02 -5.78 -2.66
C ASN A 287 -5.39 -6.00 -1.97
N TYR A 288 -6.10 -7.05 -2.39
CA TYR A 288 -7.40 -7.43 -1.83
C TYR A 288 -8.47 -6.33 -1.91
N MET A 289 -8.40 -5.48 -2.94
CA MET A 289 -9.36 -4.37 -3.10
C MET A 289 -10.74 -4.81 -3.60
N VAL A 290 -10.84 -5.99 -4.20
CA VAL A 290 -12.08 -6.51 -4.82
C VAL A 290 -12.51 -7.87 -4.25
N GLN A 291 -11.59 -8.67 -3.70
CA GLN A 291 -11.88 -9.90 -2.97
C GLN A 291 -11.02 -10.03 -1.70
N PRO A 292 -11.51 -10.69 -0.64
CA PRO A 292 -10.75 -10.89 0.59
C PRO A 292 -9.51 -11.78 0.38
N PRO A 293 -8.52 -11.69 1.27
CA PRO A 293 -7.39 -12.62 1.26
C PRO A 293 -7.82 -14.08 1.40
N PRO A 294 -7.16 -15.02 0.70
CA PRO A 294 -7.44 -16.45 0.83
C PRO A 294 -7.35 -16.92 2.28
N GLY A 295 -8.35 -17.70 2.73
CA GLY A 295 -8.37 -18.25 4.09
C GLY A 295 -8.71 -17.24 5.20
N GLN A 296 -9.00 -15.98 4.85
CA GLN A 296 -9.31 -14.93 5.83
C GLN A 296 -10.64 -14.21 5.54
N PRO A 297 -11.79 -14.90 5.55
CA PRO A 297 -13.09 -14.24 5.38
C PRO A 297 -13.54 -13.53 6.67
N PHE A 298 -12.62 -12.94 7.43
CA PHE A 298 -12.98 -12.18 8.62
C PHE A 298 -13.86 -10.99 8.18
N ALA A 299 -15.04 -10.89 8.80
CA ALA A 299 -16.08 -9.87 8.55
C ALA A 299 -16.90 -9.99 7.24
N GLY A 300 -16.77 -11.06 6.45
CA GLY A 300 -17.61 -11.29 5.26
C GLY A 300 -17.62 -10.07 4.33
N ARG A 301 -18.81 -9.58 3.93
CA ARG A 301 -18.94 -8.38 3.07
C ARG A 301 -18.28 -7.12 3.63
N PHE A 302 -17.95 -7.08 4.92
CA PHE A 302 -17.30 -5.94 5.59
C PHE A 302 -15.78 -6.11 5.76
N TYR A 303 -15.15 -7.08 5.06
CA TYR A 303 -13.71 -7.32 5.17
C TYR A 303 -12.86 -6.06 4.88
N LYS A 304 -13.23 -5.23 3.90
CA LYS A 304 -12.51 -3.97 3.58
C LYS A 304 -12.61 -2.95 4.71
N PRO A 305 -13.82 -2.55 5.19
CA PRO A 305 -13.98 -1.76 6.42
C PRO A 305 -13.15 -2.27 7.59
N PHE A 306 -13.18 -3.59 7.82
CA PHE A 306 -12.45 -4.22 8.91
C PHE A 306 -10.93 -4.09 8.74
N LEU A 307 -10.39 -4.43 7.57
CA LEU A 307 -8.96 -4.33 7.27
C LEU A 307 -8.47 -2.87 7.33
N GLY A 308 -9.27 -1.93 6.82
CA GLY A 308 -8.95 -0.50 6.88
C GLY A 308 -8.91 0.04 8.31
N PHE A 309 -9.88 -0.35 9.15
CA PHE A 309 -9.88 -0.01 10.58
C PHE A 309 -8.69 -0.64 11.32
N PHE A 310 -8.44 -1.93 11.09
CA PHE A 310 -7.33 -2.65 11.69
C PHE A 310 -5.99 -2.00 11.31
N GLN A 311 -5.79 -1.67 10.03
CA GLN A 311 -4.64 -0.91 9.55
C GLN A 311 -4.50 0.42 10.29
N ALA A 312 -5.56 1.24 10.36
CA ALA A 312 -5.50 2.53 11.02
C ALA A 312 -5.09 2.42 12.50
N LEU A 313 -5.64 1.41 13.20
CA LEU A 313 -5.34 1.13 14.60
C LEU A 313 -3.90 0.67 14.81
N VAL A 314 -3.42 -0.30 14.03
CA VAL A 314 -2.05 -0.82 14.16
C VAL A 314 -1.03 0.28 13.83
N CYS A 315 -1.25 1.07 12.77
CA CYS A 315 -0.42 2.23 12.44
C CYS A 315 -0.38 3.26 13.59
N PHE A 316 -1.50 3.48 14.27
CA PHE A 316 -1.58 4.40 15.40
C PHE A 316 -0.74 3.90 16.58
N ILE A 317 -0.90 2.62 16.93
CA ILE A 317 -0.15 1.95 18.00
C ILE A 317 1.36 1.97 17.70
N ALA A 318 1.76 1.61 16.48
CA ALA A 318 3.17 1.53 16.07
C ALA A 318 3.94 2.83 16.32
N GLY A 319 3.34 4.00 16.04
CA GLY A 319 4.00 5.28 16.30
C GLY A 319 3.86 5.81 17.73
N ARG A 320 2.96 5.25 18.55
CA ARG A 320 2.66 5.76 19.89
C ARG A 320 3.52 5.14 20.99
N TRP A 321 3.86 3.85 20.86
CA TRP A 321 4.38 3.01 21.95
C TRP A 321 5.87 2.69 21.88
N LEU A 322 6.59 3.19 20.87
CA LEU A 322 8.05 3.04 20.87
C LEU A 322 8.70 4.04 21.82
N PRO A 323 9.75 3.61 22.55
CA PRO A 323 10.49 4.48 23.45
C PRO A 323 11.04 5.66 22.65
N LYS A 324 10.69 6.87 23.11
CA LYS A 324 11.05 8.16 22.51
C LYS A 324 12.36 8.67 23.07
#